data_AF-Q57016-F1
#
_entry.id   AF-Q57016-F1
#
_cell.length_a   1.000
_cell.length_b   1.000
_cell.length_c   1.000
_cell.angle_alpha   90.00
_cell.angle_beta   90.00
_cell.angle_gamma   90.00
#
_symmetry.space_group_name_H-M   'P 1'
#
loop_
_entity.id
_entity.type
_entity.pdbx_description
1 polymer ?
#
loop_
_entity_poly.entity_id
_entity_poly.type
_entity_poly.pdbx_seq_one_letter_code
_entity_poly.pdbx_strand_id
1 'polypeptide(L)'
;VDSGVGGAVAEAVGKLLRELGQRHQVLCVTHLPQVAACAHAQYRVSKVESGGSTRSRIAELDAEARVEEVARMLGGIKITATTRDHAREMLGGHTAPAA
;
A
#
# COMPACT_ATOMS: atom_id res chain seq x y z
N VAL A 1 -2.34 -0.48 -13.18
CA VAL A 1 -1.75 -1.84 -13.07
C VAL A 1 -2.79 -2.83 -12.60
N ASP A 2 -3.68 -2.47 -11.68
CA ASP A 2 -4.48 -3.47 -10.94
C ASP A 2 -5.96 -3.55 -11.36
N SER A 3 -6.29 -3.15 -12.58
CA SER A 3 -7.67 -3.25 -13.07
C SER A 3 -8.01 -4.71 -13.37
N GLY A 4 -9.03 -5.26 -12.69
CA GLY A 4 -9.53 -6.63 -12.93
C GLY A 4 -8.75 -7.75 -12.23
N VAL A 5 -7.90 -7.42 -11.25
CA VAL A 5 -7.13 -8.39 -10.46
C VAL A 5 -7.42 -8.24 -8.96
N GLY A 6 -7.34 -9.34 -8.22
CA GLY A 6 -7.59 -9.39 -6.78
C GLY A 6 -7.07 -10.68 -6.14
N GLY A 7 -7.14 -10.76 -4.80
CA GLY A 7 -6.72 -11.93 -4.04
C GLY A 7 -5.26 -12.34 -4.32
N ALA A 8 -5.02 -13.63 -4.50
CA ALA A 8 -3.69 -14.19 -4.73
C ALA A 8 -2.99 -13.64 -5.98
N VAL A 9 -3.75 -13.25 -7.02
CA VAL A 9 -3.15 -12.69 -8.25
C VAL A 9 -2.58 -11.31 -7.97
N ALA A 10 -3.28 -10.48 -7.20
CA ALA A 10 -2.78 -9.16 -6.80
C ALA A 10 -1.51 -9.26 -5.93
N GLU A 11 -1.45 -10.28 -5.06
CA GLU A 11 -0.26 -10.56 -4.27
C GLU A 11 0.94 -10.98 -5.14
N ALA A 12 0.73 -11.85 -6.13
CA ALA A 12 1.77 -12.24 -7.08
C ALA A 12 2.29 -11.04 -7.88
N VAL A 13 1.40 -10.16 -8.34
CA VAL A 13 1.77 -8.90 -9.01
C VAL A 13 2.62 -8.03 -8.10
N GLY A 14 2.21 -7.82 -6.84
CA GLY A 14 2.97 -7.03 -5.86
C GLY A 14 4.39 -7.57 -5.64
N LYS A 15 4.54 -8.89 -5.52
CA LYS A 15 5.86 -9.55 -5.36
C LYS A 15 6.74 -9.38 -6.60
N LEU A 16 6.19 -9.53 -7.81
CA LEU A 16 6.92 -9.30 -9.06
C LEU A 16 7.38 -7.83 -9.21
N LEU A 17 6.54 -6.87 -8.81
CA LEU A 17 6.93 -5.45 -8.80
C LEU A 17 8.04 -5.16 -7.78
N ARG A 18 7.99 -5.79 -6.59
CA ARG A 18 9.03 -5.70 -5.57
C ARG A 18 10.37 -6.28 -6.05
N GLU A 19 10.33 -7.40 -6.76
CA GLU A 19 11.51 -8.02 -7.37
C GLU A 19 12.09 -7.12 -8.48
N LEU A 20 11.25 -6.62 -9.39
CA LEU A 20 11.68 -5.67 -10.43
C LEU A 20 12.30 -4.39 -9.81
N GLY A 21 11.74 -3.94 -8.70
CA GLY A 21 12.21 -2.82 -7.89
C GLY A 21 13.64 -2.95 -7.36
N GLN A 22 14.20 -4.16 -7.33
CA GLN A 22 15.61 -4.38 -6.95
C GLN A 22 16.59 -3.88 -8.02
N ARG A 23 16.12 -3.72 -9.27
CA ARG A 23 16.96 -3.36 -10.43
C ARG A 23 16.52 -2.07 -11.12
N HIS A 24 15.26 -1.69 -10.96
CA HIS A 24 14.67 -0.51 -11.59
C HIS A 24 13.82 0.26 -10.60
N GLN A 25 13.68 1.57 -10.79
CA GLN A 25 12.68 2.34 -10.06
C GLN A 25 11.29 2.06 -10.66
N VAL A 26 10.39 1.51 -9.85
CA VAL A 26 9.02 1.21 -10.25
C VAL A 26 8.07 2.14 -9.49
N LEU A 27 7.26 2.91 -10.24
CA LEU A 27 6.18 3.73 -9.68
C LEU A 27 4.85 3.06 -10.01
N CYS A 28 4.09 2.68 -8.98
CA CYS A 28 2.79 2.03 -9.13
C CYS A 28 1.72 2.81 -8.36
N VAL A 29 0.62 3.13 -9.05
CA VAL A 29 -0.60 3.67 -8.44
C VAL A 29 -1.58 2.52 -8.27
N THR A 30 -1.93 2.22 -7.02
CA THR A 30 -2.73 1.05 -6.65
C THR A 30 -3.80 1.41 -5.63
N HIS A 31 -4.92 0.68 -5.68
CA HIS A 31 -5.93 0.66 -4.62
C HIS A 31 -5.98 -0.69 -3.88
N LEU A 32 -5.12 -1.64 -4.26
CA LEU A 32 -5.10 -2.98 -3.70
C LEU A 32 -4.09 -3.05 -2.54
N PRO A 33 -4.52 -3.46 -1.33
CA PRO A 33 -3.62 -3.55 -0.18
C PRO A 33 -2.50 -4.56 -0.41
N GLN A 34 -2.75 -5.62 -1.20
CA GLN A 34 -1.75 -6.65 -1.53
C GLN A 34 -0.57 -6.06 -2.30
N VAL A 35 -0.83 -5.19 -3.27
CA VAL A 35 0.22 -4.54 -4.06
C VAL A 35 0.94 -3.48 -3.23
N ALA A 36 0.19 -2.66 -2.49
CA ALA A 36 0.76 -1.61 -1.65
C ALA A 36 1.67 -2.14 -0.53
N ALA A 37 1.32 -3.29 0.08
CA ALA A 37 2.12 -3.92 1.13
C ALA A 37 3.52 -4.34 0.62
N CYS A 38 3.65 -4.71 -0.65
CA CYS A 38 4.91 -5.15 -1.26
C CYS A 38 5.91 -4.01 -1.51
N ALA A 39 5.48 -2.74 -1.49
CA ALA A 39 6.30 -1.61 -1.92
C ALA A 39 7.51 -1.36 -0.99
N HIS A 40 8.62 -0.88 -1.56
CA HIS A 40 9.78 -0.43 -0.77
C HIS A 40 9.46 0.85 0.02
N ALA A 41 8.79 1.80 -0.65
CA ALA A 41 8.26 3.02 -0.08
C ALA A 41 6.79 3.17 -0.47
N GLN A 42 5.98 3.73 0.41
CA GLN A 42 4.55 3.91 0.18
C GLN A 42 4.18 5.38 0.38
N TYR A 43 3.44 5.92 -0.59
CA TYR A 43 2.95 7.28 -0.56
C TYR A 43 1.43 7.27 -0.61
N ARG A 44 0.79 8.10 0.21
CA ARG A 44 -0.65 8.31 0.16
C ARG A 44 -0.97 9.60 -0.55
N VAL A 45 -1.86 9.51 -1.54
CA VAL A 45 -2.46 10.67 -2.20
C VAL A 45 -3.79 10.97 -1.52
N SER A 46 -4.01 12.21 -1.12
CA SER A 46 -5.23 12.68 -0.45
C SER A 46 -5.67 14.02 -1.00
N LYS A 47 -6.97 14.33 -0.87
CA LYS A 47 -7.52 15.64 -1.20
C LYS A 47 -7.50 16.52 0.04
N VAL A 48 -7.10 17.78 -0.11
CA VAL A 48 -7.14 18.80 0.94
C VAL A 48 -7.85 20.03 0.38
N GLU A 49 -8.86 20.51 1.08
CA GLU A 49 -9.54 21.75 0.74
C GLU A 49 -8.86 22.93 1.45
N SER A 50 -8.53 23.97 0.69
CA SER A 50 -7.93 25.19 1.24
C SER A 50 -8.39 26.38 0.41
N GLY A 51 -9.02 27.37 1.05
CA GLY A 51 -9.45 28.61 0.39
C GLY A 51 -10.45 28.40 -0.74
N GLY A 52 -11.38 27.44 -0.61
CA GLY A 52 -12.41 27.16 -1.62
C GLY A 52 -11.92 26.34 -2.83
N SER A 53 -10.69 25.82 -2.79
CA SER A 53 -10.14 24.96 -3.85
C SER A 53 -9.64 23.63 -3.27
N THR A 54 -9.95 22.53 -3.97
CA THR A 54 -9.43 21.19 -3.65
C THR A 54 -8.06 20.99 -4.28
N ARG A 55 -7.05 20.65 -3.48
CA ARG A 55 -5.70 20.32 -3.92
C ARG A 55 -5.34 18.88 -3.56
N SER A 56 -4.50 18.25 -4.39
CA SER A 56 -3.90 16.95 -4.07
C SER A 56 -2.69 17.13 -3.16
N ARG A 57 -2.60 16.33 -2.10
CA ARG A 57 -1.44 16.21 -1.22
C ARG A 57 -0.90 14.79 -1.30
N ILE A 58 0.41 14.68 -1.46
CA ILE A 58 1.15 13.42 -1.41
C ILE A 58 1.96 13.44 -0.10
N ALA A 59 1.89 12.36 0.67
CA ALA A 59 2.70 12.17 1.87
C ALA A 59 3.33 10.79 1.84
N GLU A 60 4.63 10.71 2.17
CA GLU A 60 5.30 9.45 2.44
C GLU A 60 4.77 8.87 3.76
N LEU A 61 4.63 7.54 3.82
CA LEU A 61 4.14 6.84 4.98
C LEU A 61 5.29 6.13 5.70
N ASP A 62 5.45 6.41 6.98
CA ASP A 62 6.28 5.63 7.88
C ASP A 62 5.67 4.24 8.17
N ALA A 63 6.36 3.41 8.95
CA ALA A 63 5.94 2.05 9.24
C ALA A 63 4.52 1.97 9.86
N GLU A 64 4.19 2.84 10.81
CA GLU A 64 2.88 2.80 11.48
C GLU A 64 1.79 3.37 10.58
N ALA A 65 2.08 4.46 9.87
CA ALA A 65 1.17 5.05 8.89
C ALA A 65 0.88 4.09 7.73
N ARG A 66 1.83 3.23 7.35
CA ARG A 66 1.62 2.14 6.39
C ARG A 66 0.65 1.08 6.93
N VAL A 67 0.76 0.68 8.19
CA VAL A 67 -0.20 -0.25 8.82
C VAL A 67 -1.61 0.34 8.75
N GLU A 68 -1.77 1.60 9.15
CA GLU A 68 -3.08 2.26 9.12
C GLU A 68 -3.65 2.39 7.70
N GLU A 69 -2.81 2.72 6.71
CA GLU A 69 -3.27 2.86 5.33
C GLU A 69 -3.65 1.50 4.71
N VAL A 70 -2.87 0.45 4.93
CA VAL A 70 -3.21 -0.90 4.48
C VAL A 70 -4.48 -1.39 5.18
N ALA A 71 -4.62 -1.14 6.49
CA ALA A 71 -5.83 -1.46 7.23
C ALA A 71 -7.06 -0.70 6.70
N ARG A 72 -6.91 0.58 6.32
CA ARG A 72 -7.95 1.37 5.67
C ARG A 72 -8.33 0.79 4.31
N MET A 73 -7.36 0.36 3.50
CA MET A 73 -7.59 -0.27 2.20
C MET A 73 -8.32 -1.62 2.34
N LEU A 74 -8.07 -2.37 3.43
CA LEU A 74 -8.73 -3.65 3.74
C LEU A 74 -10.14 -3.49 4.31
N GLY A 75 -10.30 -2.67 5.36
CA GLY A 75 -11.54 -2.55 6.13
C GLY A 75 -12.51 -1.49 5.63
N GLY A 76 -12.08 -0.66 4.68
CA GLY A 76 -12.89 0.42 4.12
C GLY A 76 -13.29 1.44 5.17
N ILE A 77 -14.56 1.45 5.55
CA ILE A 77 -15.16 2.48 6.42
C ILE A 77 -14.79 2.28 7.89
N LYS A 78 -14.68 1.03 8.37
CA LYS A 78 -14.45 0.72 9.79
C LYS A 78 -13.11 0.01 9.97
N ILE A 79 -12.14 0.70 10.54
CA ILE A 79 -10.83 0.14 10.85
C ILE A 79 -10.85 -0.44 12.26
N THR A 80 -10.82 -1.76 12.37
CA THR A 80 -10.83 -2.49 13.64
C THR A 80 -9.42 -2.91 14.07
N ALA A 81 -9.28 -3.45 15.29
CA ALA A 81 -8.02 -4.07 15.73
C ALA A 81 -7.64 -5.24 14.81
N THR A 82 -8.60 -6.13 14.51
CA THR A 82 -8.40 -7.27 13.59
C THR A 82 -7.96 -6.83 12.20
N THR A 83 -8.49 -5.72 11.68
CA THR A 83 -8.07 -5.17 10.38
C THR A 83 -6.61 -4.70 10.41
N ARG A 84 -6.15 -4.11 11.52
CA ARG A 84 -4.76 -3.70 11.71
C ARG A 84 -3.84 -4.90 11.85
N ASP A 85 -4.27 -5.94 12.57
CA ASP A 85 -3.48 -7.17 12.73
C ASP A 85 -3.26 -7.83 11.38
N HIS A 86 -4.30 -7.96 10.56
CA HIS A 86 -4.16 -8.45 9.19
C HIS A 86 -3.26 -7.56 8.33
N ALA A 87 -3.34 -6.23 8.47
CA ALA A 87 -2.43 -5.32 7.77
C ALA A 87 -0.95 -5.52 8.19
N ARG A 88 -0.69 -5.74 9.48
CA ARG A 88 0.65 -6.05 10.00
C ARG A 88 1.17 -7.38 9.46
N GLU A 89 0.34 -8.41 9.40
CA GLU A 89 0.70 -9.70 8.78
C GLU A 89 1.09 -9.52 7.31
N MET A 90 0.29 -8.76 6.55
CA MET A 90 0.61 -8.45 5.16
C MET A 90 1.93 -7.69 5.02
N LEU A 91 2.20 -6.70 5.87
CA LEU A 91 3.45 -5.92 5.81
C LEU A 91 4.68 -6.72 6.28
N GLY A 92 4.49 -7.60 7.27
CA GLY A 92 5.54 -8.47 7.81
C GLY A 92 5.93 -9.60 6.85
N GLY A 93 5.00 -10.11 6.04
CA GLY A 93 5.25 -11.18 5.08
C GLY A 93 6.13 -10.82 3.88
N HIS A 94 6.49 -9.54 3.71
CA HIS A 94 7.22 -9.03 2.54
C HIS A 94 8.63 -8.50 2.86
N THR A 95 9.13 -8.76 4.07
CA THR A 95 10.55 -8.59 4.35
C THR A 95 11.34 -9.62 3.55
N ALA A 96 12.02 -9.17 2.50
CA ALA A 96 13.05 -9.98 1.85
C ALA A 96 14.06 -10.45 2.92
N PRO A 97 14.63 -11.68 2.79
CA PRO A 97 15.71 -12.08 3.67
C PRO A 97 16.82 -11.03 3.62
N ALA A 98 17.36 -10.69 4.79
CA ALA A 98 18.56 -9.88 4.89
C ALA A 98 19.67 -10.55 4.06
N ALA A 99 20.20 -9.81 3.09
CA ALA A 99 21.40 -10.19 2.36
C ALA A 99 22.63 -10.18 3.28
#